data_AF-A0A7G2IUC5-F1
#
_entry.id   AF-A0A7G2IUC5-F1
#
_cell.length_a   1.000
_cell.length_b   1.000
_cell.length_c   1.000
_cell.angle_alpha   90.00
_cell.angle_beta   90.00
_cell.angle_gamma   90.00
#
_symmetry.space_group_name_H-M   'P 1'
#
loop_
_entity.id
_entity.type
_entity.pdbx_description
1 polymer ?
#
loop_
_entity_poly.entity_id
_entity_poly.type
_entity_poly.pdbx_seq_one_letter_code
_entity_poly.pdbx_strand_id
1 'polypeptide(L)' 'MSDTRNQQHIREAILAIQRNNQNNYWEALGKVECPDL' A
#
# COMPACT_ATOMS: atom_id res chain seq x y z
N MET A 1 -2.99 1.80 -15.68
CA MET A 1 -3.63 2.64 -14.64
C MET A 1 -3.61 1.95 -13.26
N SER A 2 -3.70 0.61 -13.17
CA SER A 2 -3.53 -0.14 -11.92
C SER A 2 -2.13 -0.01 -11.30
N ASP A 3 -1.07 -0.06 -12.12
CA ASP A 3 0.32 0.02 -11.62
C ASP A 3 0.62 1.28 -10.79
N THR A 4 0.14 2.44 -11.25
CA THR A 4 0.37 3.71 -10.53
C THR A 4 -0.38 3.76 -9.20
N ARG A 5 -1.55 3.09 -9.13
CA ARG A 5 -2.35 3.00 -7.90
C ARG A 5 -1.71 2.05 -6.90
N ASN A 6 -1.22 0.90 -7.34
CA ASN A 6 -0.47 -0.03 -6.50
C ASN A 6 0.82 0.59 -5.96
N GLN A 7 1.56 1.31 -6.80
CA GLN A 7 2.76 2.05 -6.38
C GLN A 7 2.45 3.08 -5.28
N GLN A 8 1.30 3.75 -5.36
CA GLN A 8 0.85 4.68 -4.33
C GLN A 8 0.57 3.96 -3.01
N HIS A 9 -0.19 2.86 -3.03
CA HIS A 9 -0.49 2.07 -1.83
C HIS A 9 0.76 1.47 -1.18
N ILE A 10 1.74 1.05 -1.97
CA ILE A 10 3.04 0.58 -1.47
C ILE A 10 3.81 1.73 -0.79
N ARG A 11 3.82 2.94 -1.37
CA ARG A 11 4.43 4.12 -0.70
C ARG A 11 3.75 4.45 0.62
N GLU A 12 2.42 4.38 0.68
CA GLU A 12 1.65 4.61 1.90
C GLU A 12 2.00 3.61 3.00
N ALA A 13 2.13 2.32 2.63
CA ALA A 13 2.56 1.28 3.56
C ALA A 13 3.98 1.54 4.12
N ILE A 14 4.93 1.95 3.27
CA ILE A 14 6.30 2.29 3.71
C ILE A 14 6.30 3.46 4.70
N LEU A 15 5.55 4.54 4.40
CA LEU A 15 5.43 5.70 5.29
C LEU A 15 4.76 5.33 6.62
N ALA A 16 3.80 4.41 6.60
CA ALA A 16 3.12 3.93 7.81
C ALA A 16 4.09 3.19 8.76
N ILE A 17 4.98 2.34 8.24
CA ILE A 17 6.05 1.71 9.04
C ILE A 17 6.98 2.78 9.62
N GLN A 18 7.44 3.74 8.82
CA GLN A 18 8.34 4.81 9.29
C GLN A 18 7.74 5.64 10.44
N ARG A 19 6.41 5.72 10.52
CA ARG A 19 5.68 6.46 11.56
C ARG A 19 5.20 5.57 12.71
N ASN A 20 5.63 4.30 12.75
CA ASN A 20 5.16 3.30 13.72
C ASN A 20 3.62 3.18 13.77
N ASN A 21 2.95 3.31 12.62
CA ASN A 21 1.51 3.21 12.51
C ASN A 21 1.11 1.92 11.76
N GLN A 22 1.01 0.83 12.51
CA GLN A 22 0.75 -0.49 11.97
C GLN A 22 -0.66 -0.65 11.38
N ASN A 23 -1.65 0.08 11.89
CA ASN A 23 -3.02 0.05 11.35
C ASN A 23 -3.05 0.58 9.90
N ASN A 24 -2.41 1.74 9.68
CA ASN A 24 -2.34 2.33 8.34
C ASN A 24 -1.49 1.48 7.38
N TYR A 25 -0.51 0.73 7.89
CA TYR A 25 0.26 -0.20 7.07
C TYR A 25 -0.63 -1.29 6.47
N TRP A 26 -1.43 -1.95 7.31
CA TRP A 26 -2.34 -3.02 6.86
C TRP A 26 -3.45 -2.49 5.95
N GLU A 27 -3.97 -1.30 6.24
CA GLU A 27 -4.99 -0.65 5.40
C GLU A 27 -4.45 -0.34 3.99
N ALA A 28 -3.23 0.19 3.88
CA ALA A 28 -2.61 0.49 2.61
C ALA A 28 -2.29 -0.80 1.83
N LEU A 29 -1.76 -1.82 2.50
CA LEU A 29 -1.43 -3.10 1.86
C LEU A 29 -2.68 -3.81 1.33
N GLY A 30 -3.80 -3.75 2.05
CA GLY A 30 -5.08 -4.35 1.60
C GLY A 30 -5.71 -3.70 0.36
N LYS A 31 -5.22 -2.52 -0.06
CA LYS A 31 -5.67 -1.81 -1.27
C LYS A 31 -4.82 -2.12 -2.50
N VAL A 32 -3.70 -2.84 -2.34
CA VAL A 32 -2.85 -3.27 -3.45
C VAL A 32 -3.61 -4.32 -4.25
N GLU A 33 -3.91 -4.02 -5.51
CA GLU A 33 -4.58 -4.93 -6.44
C GLU A 33 -3.54 -5.82 -7.11
N CYS A 34 -3.66 -7.14 -7.03
CA CYS A 34 -2.80 -8.01 -7.84
C CYS A 34 -3.29 -8.00 -9.29
N PRO A 35 -2.41 -7.88 -10.30
CA PRO A 35 -2.81 -8.11 -11.68
C PRO A 35 -3.32 -9.56 -11.81
N ASP A 36 -4.46 -9.73 -12.47
CA ASP A 36 -4.95 -11.06 -12.84
C ASP A 36 -3.90 -11.76 -13.75
N LEU A 37 -3.69 -13.05 -13.49
CA LEU A 37 -2.65 -13.89 -14.09
C LEU A 37 -2.81 -14.08 -15.60
#